data_AF-A0A382IHA2-F1
#
_entry.id   AF-A0A382IHA2-F1
#
_cell.length_a   1.000
_cell.length_b   1.000
_cell.length_c   1.000
_cell.angle_alpha   90.00
_cell.angle_beta   90.00
_cell.angle_gamma   90.00
#
_symmetry.space_group_name_H-M   'P 1'
#
loop_
_entity.id
_entity.type
_entity.pdbx_description
1 polymer ?
#
loop_
_entity_poly.entity_id
_entity_poly.type
_entity_poly.pdbx_seq_one_letter_code
_entity_poly.pdbx_strand_id
1 'polypeptide(L)'
;MSFLLMLSTGVYLAFILFIIAGLFRHNEQSIISTDQTPTVSVVIAARNEEKNLPDLIQDLVNQEYPLEQLEIIIVDDRSTDSTAKILIEAAENFAVIKYIRVEKLSTEMTPKKHA
;
A
#
# COMPACT_ATOMS: atom_id res chain seq x y z
N MET A 1 -37.95 36.26 -0.29
CA MET A 1 -36.85 35.65 0.49
C MET A 1 -37.01 34.13 0.59
N SER A 2 -38.13 33.63 1.13
CA SER A 2 -38.35 32.18 1.32
C SER A 2 -38.33 31.35 0.02
N PHE A 3 -38.80 31.92 -1.10
CA PHE A 3 -38.74 31.24 -2.41
C PHE A 3 -37.29 31.01 -2.88
N LEU A 4 -36.42 32.01 -2.72
CA LEU A 4 -35.01 31.92 -3.10
C LEU A 4 -34.27 30.87 -2.26
N LEU A 5 -34.58 30.82 -0.96
CA LEU A 5 -34.03 29.82 -0.03
C LEU A 5 -34.50 28.41 -0.35
N MET A 6 -35.78 28.24 -0.74
CA MET A 6 -36.31 26.95 -1.13
C MET A 6 -35.67 26.46 -2.44
N LEU A 7 -35.45 27.36 -3.40
CA LEU A 7 -34.79 27.05 -4.66
C LEU A 7 -33.31 26.67 -4.47
N SER A 8 -32.55 27.45 -3.69
CA SER A 8 -31.14 27.14 -3.43
C SER A 8 -30.96 25.82 -2.66
N THR A 9 -31.84 25.55 -1.69
CA THR A 9 -31.87 24.27 -0.95
C THR A 9 -32.18 23.10 -1.88
N GLY A 10 -33.14 23.26 -2.79
CA GLY A 10 -33.49 22.23 -3.77
C GLY A 10 -32.32 21.88 -4.70
N VAL A 11 -31.62 22.90 -5.22
CA VAL A 11 -30.43 22.72 -6.07
C VAL A 11 -29.31 22.00 -5.30
N TYR A 12 -29.08 22.38 -4.04
CA TYR A 12 -28.08 21.74 -3.19
C TYR A 12 -28.41 20.26 -2.94
N LEU A 13 -29.66 19.93 -2.61
CA LEU A 13 -30.09 18.54 -2.43
C LEU A 13 -29.94 17.71 -3.71
N ALA A 14 -30.31 18.27 -4.87
CA ALA A 14 -30.14 17.60 -6.15
C ALA A 14 -28.65 17.33 -6.44
N PHE A 15 -27.76 18.29 -6.15
CA PHE A 15 -26.32 18.12 -6.30
C PHE A 15 -25.76 17.03 -5.36
N ILE A 16 -26.18 17.01 -4.09
CA ILE A 16 -25.79 15.96 -3.14
C ILE A 16 -26.26 14.59 -3.61
N LEU A 17 -27.50 14.47 -4.07
CA LEU A 17 -28.03 13.21 -4.61
C LEU A 17 -27.27 12.75 -5.86
N PHE A 18 -26.84 13.67 -6.72
CA PHE A 18 -26.00 13.35 -7.88
C PHE A 18 -24.64 12.78 -7.48
N ILE A 19 -23.96 13.41 -6.51
CA ILE A 19 -22.67 12.91 -5.99
C ILE A 19 -22.84 11.55 -5.33
N ILE A 20 -23.86 11.39 -4.49
CA ILE A 20 -24.21 10.12 -3.84
C ILE A 20 -24.42 9.02 -4.90
N ALA A 21 -25.27 9.28 -5.90
CA ALA A 21 -25.54 8.33 -6.97
C ALA A 21 -24.27 7.96 -7.75
N GLY A 22 -23.37 8.93 -7.98
CA GLY A 22 -22.07 8.70 -8.62
C GLY A 22 -21.11 7.86 -7.76
N LEU A 23 -21.04 8.12 -6.46
CA LEU A 23 -20.22 7.35 -5.52
C LEU A 23 -20.69 5.90 -5.41
N PHE A 24 -22.00 5.68 -5.36
CA PHE A 24 -22.60 4.35 -5.34
C PHE A 24 -22.55 3.64 -6.70
N ARG A 25 -22.16 4.33 -7.77
CA ARG A 25 -21.91 3.74 -9.09
C ARG A 25 -20.50 3.15 -9.18
N HIS A 26 -20.13 2.33 -8.21
CA HIS A 26 -18.97 1.48 -8.38
C HIS A 26 -19.34 0.37 -9.35
N ASN A 27 -18.71 0.40 -10.53
CA ASN A 27 -18.74 -0.72 -11.45
C ASN A 27 -17.94 -1.83 -10.78
N GLU A 28 -18.62 -2.70 -10.04
CA GLU A 28 -18.01 -3.96 -9.60
C GLU A 28 -17.60 -4.70 -10.87
N GLN A 29 -16.32 -4.62 -11.20
CA GLN A 29 -15.75 -5.54 -12.15
C GLN A 29 -16.00 -6.92 -11.55
N SER A 30 -16.78 -7.74 -12.24
CA SER A 30 -16.94 -9.14 -11.86
C SER A 30 -15.54 -9.71 -11.71
N ILE A 31 -15.16 -10.06 -10.49
CA ILE A 31 -13.92 -10.78 -10.25
C ILE A 31 -14.08 -12.07 -11.05
N ILE A 32 -13.37 -12.16 -12.17
CA ILE A 32 -13.29 -13.41 -12.91
C ILE A 32 -12.53 -14.32 -11.96
N SER A 33 -13.25 -15.22 -11.29
CA SER A 33 -12.69 -16.24 -10.43
C SER A 33 -11.93 -17.21 -11.32
N THR A 34 -10.71 -16.84 -11.67
CA THR A 34 -9.71 -17.79 -12.12
C THR A 34 -9.36 -18.65 -10.90
N ASP A 35 -9.42 -19.97 -11.02
CA ASP A 35 -9.03 -20.91 -9.96
C ASP A 35 -7.55 -20.78 -9.53
N GLN A 36 -6.80 -19.88 -10.17
CA GLN A 36 -5.41 -19.59 -9.88
C GLN A 36 -5.26 -18.16 -9.39
N THR A 37 -4.87 -18.03 -8.12
CA THR A 37 -4.37 -16.80 -7.54
C THR A 37 -3.05 -16.40 -8.23
N PRO A 38 -2.89 -15.12 -8.63
CA PRO A 38 -1.70 -14.68 -9.35
C PRO A 38 -0.45 -14.69 -8.48
N THR A 39 0.74 -14.64 -9.06
CA THR A 39 1.95 -14.34 -8.27
C THR A 39 2.02 -12.84 -8.00
N VAL A 40 2.27 -12.43 -6.75
CA VAL A 40 2.30 -11.03 -6.32
C VAL A 40 3.63 -10.74 -5.65
N SER A 41 4.29 -9.66 -6.08
CA SER A 41 5.44 -9.08 -5.38
C SER A 41 5.01 -7.81 -4.63
N VAL A 42 5.21 -7.79 -3.32
CA VAL A 42 4.97 -6.64 -2.45
C VAL A 42 6.30 -5.97 -2.18
N VAL A 43 6.45 -4.72 -2.63
CA VAL A 43 7.68 -3.93 -2.44
C VAL A 43 7.42 -2.85 -1.40
N ILE A 44 8.22 -2.85 -0.33
CA ILE A 44 8.05 -1.96 0.82
C ILE A 44 9.32 -1.14 0.97
N ALA A 45 9.21 0.18 0.88
CA ALA A 45 10.30 1.07 1.29
C ALA A 45 10.23 1.28 2.80
N ALA A 46 11.35 1.09 3.49
CA ALA A 46 11.47 1.26 4.93
C ALA A 46 12.59 2.24 5.26
N ARG A 47 12.33 3.13 6.22
CA ARG A 47 13.37 3.99 6.79
C ARG A 47 13.08 4.33 8.24
N ASN A 48 13.92 3.85 9.14
CA ASN A 48 13.75 3.97 10.59
C ASN A 48 12.40 3.43 11.10
N GLU A 49 12.09 2.21 10.69
CA GLU A 49 10.83 1.51 10.96
C GLU A 49 10.97 0.44 12.06
N GLU A 50 11.96 0.57 12.96
CA GLU A 50 12.27 -0.47 13.97
C GLU A 50 11.07 -0.83 14.87
N LYS A 51 10.12 0.09 15.04
CA LYS A 51 8.93 -0.11 15.88
C LYS A 51 7.76 -0.76 15.14
N ASN A 52 7.67 -0.55 13.83
CA ASN A 52 6.51 -0.98 13.02
C ASN A 52 6.80 -2.28 12.28
N LEU A 53 8.08 -2.54 11.95
CA LEU A 53 8.50 -3.72 11.20
C LEU A 53 8.09 -5.04 11.84
N PRO A 54 8.23 -5.27 13.17
CA PRO A 54 7.83 -6.54 13.76
C PRO A 54 6.37 -6.89 13.50
N ASP A 55 5.46 -5.94 13.72
CA ASP A 55 4.03 -6.13 13.50
C ASP A 55 3.72 -6.28 12.00
N LEU A 56 4.34 -5.45 11.14
CA LEU A 56 4.17 -5.55 9.69
C LEU A 56 4.62 -6.90 9.13
N ILE A 57 5.78 -7.41 9.56
CA ILE A 57 6.29 -8.71 9.14
C ILE A 57 5.31 -9.81 9.56
N GLN A 58 4.79 -9.74 10.79
CA GLN A 58 3.84 -10.72 11.28
C GLN A 58 2.52 -10.70 10.49
N ASP A 59 2.02 -9.52 10.15
CA ASP A 59 0.82 -9.35 9.33
C ASP A 59 1.03 -9.88 7.90
N LEU A 60 2.22 -9.69 7.32
CA LEU A 60 2.55 -10.14 5.98
C LEU A 60 2.64 -11.67 5.87
N VAL A 61 3.22 -12.35 6.86
CA VAL A 61 3.39 -13.82 6.82
C VAL A 61 2.13 -14.59 7.23
N ASN A 62 1.18 -13.93 7.89
CA ASN A 62 -0.08 -14.52 8.36
C ASN A 62 -1.28 -14.27 7.43
N GLN A 63 -1.05 -13.74 6.23
CA GLN A 63 -2.15 -13.47 5.30
C GLN A 63 -2.80 -14.77 4.80
N GLU A 64 -4.06 -14.69 4.40
CA GLU A 64 -4.76 -15.79 3.72
C GLU A 64 -4.21 -16.05 2.30
N TYR A 65 -3.36 -15.15 1.78
CA TYR A 65 -2.72 -15.30 0.47
C TYR A 65 -1.68 -16.42 0.49
N PRO A 66 -1.62 -17.31 -0.54
CA PRO A 66 -0.63 -18.39 -0.57
C PRO A 66 0.80 -17.84 -0.56
N LEU A 67 1.59 -18.24 0.43
CA LEU A 67 2.98 -17.79 0.58
C LEU A 67 3.87 -18.21 -0.60
N GLU A 68 3.53 -19.31 -1.29
CA GLU A 68 4.28 -19.78 -2.47
C GLU A 68 4.08 -18.87 -3.70
N GLN A 69 3.06 -18.02 -3.66
CA GLN A 69 2.73 -17.06 -4.72
C GLN A 69 3.00 -15.63 -4.30
N LEU A 70 3.59 -15.43 -3.14
CA LEU A 70 3.94 -14.12 -2.60
C LEU A 70 5.46 -13.95 -2.66
N GLU A 71 5.91 -12.73 -2.92
CA GLU A 71 7.28 -12.29 -2.73
C GLU A 71 7.24 -10.96 -2.01
N ILE A 72 7.99 -10.82 -0.91
CA ILE A 72 8.01 -9.59 -0.11
C ILE A 72 9.41 -9.02 -0.19
N ILE A 73 9.57 -7.86 -0.82
CA ILE A 73 10.86 -7.17 -0.95
C ILE A 73 10.83 -5.92 -0.08
N ILE A 74 11.64 -5.89 0.97
CA ILE A 74 11.76 -4.74 1.86
C ILE A 74 13.06 -4.01 1.58
N VAL A 75 12.94 -2.76 1.15
CA VAL A 75 14.03 -1.89 0.74
C VAL A 75 14.30 -0.87 1.84
N ASP A 76 15.43 -1.01 2.52
CA ASP A 76 15.89 -0.08 3.55
C ASP A 76 16.62 1.13 2.94
N ASP A 77 16.00 2.32 3.01
CA ASP A 77 16.59 3.60 2.61
C ASP A 77 17.48 4.17 3.73
N ARG A 78 18.62 3.51 3.96
CA ARG A 78 19.70 4.01 4.82
C ARG A 78 19.23 4.32 6.25
N SER A 79 18.45 3.41 6.83
CA SER A 79 18.06 3.50 8.24
C SER A 79 19.28 3.56 9.15
N THR A 80 19.13 4.28 10.24
CA THR A 80 20.15 4.53 11.27
C THR A 80 19.83 3.87 12.61
N ASP A 81 18.66 3.23 12.70
CA ASP A 81 18.15 2.53 13.88
C ASP A 81 18.26 1.00 13.69
N SER A 82 17.51 0.22 14.48
CA SER A 82 17.56 -1.25 14.43
C SER A 82 16.85 -1.88 13.22
N THR A 83 16.30 -1.07 12.30
CA THR A 83 15.56 -1.54 11.11
C THR A 83 16.31 -2.62 10.33
N ALA A 84 17.57 -2.38 9.97
CA ALA A 84 18.37 -3.33 9.21
C ALA A 84 18.53 -4.68 9.93
N LYS A 85 18.71 -4.67 11.25
CA LYS A 85 18.85 -5.88 12.06
C LYS A 85 17.56 -6.71 12.02
N ILE A 86 16.42 -6.06 12.19
CA ILE A 86 15.10 -6.71 12.16
C ILE A 86 14.84 -7.33 10.78
N LEU A 87 15.19 -6.63 9.70
CA LEU A 87 14.98 -7.12 8.33
C LEU A 87 15.89 -8.29 7.97
N ILE A 88 17.14 -8.31 8.48
CA ILE A 88 18.04 -9.46 8.31
C ILE A 88 17.45 -10.70 9.00
N GLU A 89 17.04 -10.56 10.26
CA GLU A 89 16.42 -11.65 11.01
C GLU A 89 15.13 -12.16 10.33
N ALA A 90 14.31 -11.24 9.80
CA ALA A 90 13.10 -11.60 9.06
C ALA A 90 13.41 -12.39 7.78
N ALA A 91 14.41 -11.99 7.00
CA ALA A 91 14.81 -12.68 5.78
C ALA A 91 15.44 -14.06 6.04
N GLU A 92 16.06 -14.26 7.21
CA GLU A 92 16.56 -15.57 7.65
C GLU A 92 15.42 -16.50 8.09
N ASN A 93 14.41 -15.95 8.78
CA ASN A 93 13.28 -16.72 9.32
C ASN A 93 12.19 -17.04 8.27
N PHE A 94 12.03 -16.19 7.25
CA PHE A 94 10.97 -16.32 6.25
C PHE A 94 11.51 -16.24 4.83
N ALA A 95 11.48 -17.37 4.10
CA ALA A 95 12.01 -17.46 2.73
C ALA A 95 11.29 -16.55 1.72
N VAL A 96 10.06 -16.12 2.02
CA VAL A 96 9.26 -15.20 1.20
C VAL A 96 9.77 -13.75 1.27
N ILE A 97 10.55 -13.41 2.30
CA ILE A 97 11.04 -12.06 2.56
C ILE A 97 12.46 -11.89 2.00
N LYS A 98 12.64 -10.84 1.19
CA LYS A 98 13.93 -10.40 0.65
C LYS A 98 14.25 -9.02 1.19
N TYR A 99 15.42 -8.90 1.81
CA TYR A 99 15.94 -7.64 2.31
C TYR A 99 16.93 -7.01 1.32
N ILE A 100 16.73 -5.73 0.99
CA ILE A 100 17.64 -4.93 0.16
C ILE A 100 17.96 -3.64 0.90
N ARG A 101 19.24 -3.26 0.98
CA ARG A 101 19.66 -1.96 1.53
C ARG A 101 20.14 -1.03 0.41
N VAL A 102 19.63 0.20 0.43
CA VAL A 102 20.16 1.28 -0.42
C VAL A 102 21.38 1.87 0.28
N GLU A 103 22.55 1.83 -0.36
CA GLU A 103 23.79 2.37 0.24
C GLU A 103 24.05 3.83 -0.14
N LYS A 104 23.75 4.23 -1.38
CA LYS A 104 24.10 5.54 -1.92
C LYS A 104 22.96 6.12 -2.77
N LEU A 105 22.84 7.44 -2.72
CA LEU A 105 22.02 8.20 -3.65
C LEU A 105 22.72 8.28 -5.01
N SER A 106 21.96 8.16 -6.10
CA SER A 106 22.47 8.49 -7.44
C SER A 106 22.99 9.93 -7.44
N THR A 107 24.20 10.11 -7.95
CA THR A 107 24.80 11.44 -8.17
C THR A 107 24.32 12.10 -9.47
N GLU A 108 23.69 11.34 -10.36
CA GLU A 108 23.31 11.81 -11.70
C GLU A 108 21.93 12.49 -11.73
N MET A 109 21.06 12.21 -10.76
CA MET A 109 19.71 12.79 -10.74
C MET A 109 19.17 12.95 -9.32
N THR A 110 18.30 13.95 -9.15
CA THR A 110 17.65 14.22 -7.87
C THR A 110 16.71 13.08 -7.47
N PRO A 111 16.53 12.79 -6.16
CA PRO A 111 15.79 11.63 -5.68
C PRO A 111 14.38 11.49 -6.28
N LYS A 112 13.66 12.60 -6.49
CA LYS A 112 12.32 12.61 -7.07
C LYS A 112 12.25 12.23 -8.54
N LYS A 113 13.36 12.30 -9.29
CA LYS A 113 13.44 11.86 -10.68
C LYS A 113 13.92 10.41 -10.81
N HIS A 114 14.40 9.82 -9.72
CA HIS A 114 15.08 8.52 -9.68
C HIS A 114 14.35 7.46 -8.84
N ALA A 115 13.12 7.74 -8.42
CA ALA A 115 12.25 6.84 -7.67
C ALA A 115 11.25 6.14 -8.60
#